data_AF-A0A3D9VJN9-F1
#
_entry.id   AF-A0A3D9VJN9-F1
#
_cell.length_a   1.000
_cell.length_b   1.000
_cell.length_c   1.000
_cell.angle_alpha   90.00
_cell.angle_beta   90.00
_cell.angle_gamma   90.00
#
_symmetry.space_group_name_H-M   'P 1'
#
loop_
_entity.id
_entity.type
_entity.pdbx_description
1 polymer ?
#
loop_
_entity_poly.entity_id
_entity_poly.type
_entity_poly.pdbx_seq_one_letter_code
_entity_poly.pdbx_strand_id
1 'polypeptide(L)' 'MRLLYKRLKYSELEAELQLVESVLSSGYFILLDIFFLSSLLTVLTFSLHHSFLVAFFTFISSYIVCSSIFFLLRKWLQ' A
#
# COMPACT_ATOMS: atom_id res chain seq x y z
N MET A 1 6.96 -39.49 -16.11
CA MET A 1 6.36 -38.24 -16.63
C MET A 1 5.60 -37.38 -15.61
N ARG A 2 5.47 -37.79 -14.33
CA ARG A 2 4.67 -37.05 -13.31
C ARG A 2 5.36 -35.80 -12.72
N LEU A 3 6.69 -35.72 -12.80
CA LEU A 3 7.50 -34.61 -12.24
C LEU A 3 7.51 -33.35 -13.13
N LEU A 4 7.42 -33.50 -14.44
CA LEU A 4 7.39 -32.37 -15.39
C LEU A 4 6.07 -31.58 -15.31
N TYR A 5 4.94 -32.27 -15.12
CA TYR A 5 3.63 -31.64 -14.96
C TYR A 5 3.55 -30.76 -13.70
N LYS A 6 4.20 -31.20 -12.61
CA LYS A 6 4.26 -30.41 -11.37
C LYS A 6 5.11 -29.15 -11.54
N ARG A 7 6.19 -29.22 -12.32
CA ARG A 7 7.09 -28.09 -12.60
C ARG A 7 6.44 -27.02 -13.49
N LEU A 8 5.67 -27.45 -14.49
CA LEU A 8 4.96 -26.54 -15.39
C LEU A 8 3.89 -25.73 -14.63
N LYS A 9 3.17 -26.38 -13.70
CA LYS A 9 2.24 -25.72 -12.79
C LYS A 9 2.91 -24.73 -11.84
N TYR A 10 4.14 -25.03 -11.41
CA TYR A 10 4.91 -24.12 -10.56
C TYR A 10 5.38 -22.88 -11.33
N SER A 11 5.80 -23.01 -12.59
CA SER A 11 6.19 -21.83 -13.38
C SER A 11 4.99 -20.95 -13.77
N GLU A 12 3.83 -21.55 -14.04
CA GLU A 12 2.58 -20.79 -14.21
C GLU A 12 2.20 -20.03 -12.93
N LEU A 13 2.29 -20.70 -11.77
CA LEU A 13 2.03 -20.07 -10.48
C LEU A 13 3.01 -18.92 -10.18
N GLU A 14 4.29 -19.09 -10.52
CA GLU A 14 5.33 -18.08 -10.33
C GLU A 14 5.13 -16.87 -11.26
N ALA A 15 4.66 -17.10 -12.50
CA ALA A 15 4.28 -16.04 -13.43
C ALA A 15 3.04 -15.27 -12.96
N GLU A 16 2.02 -15.96 -12.42
CA GLU A 16 0.86 -15.31 -11.78
C GLU A 16 1.29 -14.51 -10.54
N LEU A 17 2.21 -15.05 -9.74
CA LEU A 17 2.74 -14.36 -8.56
C LEU A 17 3.47 -13.06 -8.93
N GLN A 18 4.32 -13.10 -9.97
CA GLN A 18 5.00 -11.91 -10.49
C GLN A 18 4.02 -10.88 -11.06
N LEU A 19 2.95 -11.33 -11.72
CA LEU A 19 1.89 -10.44 -12.18
C LEU A 19 1.19 -9.76 -11.00
N VAL A 20 0.81 -10.53 -9.98
CA VAL A 20 0.20 -9.99 -8.75
C VAL A 20 1.15 -9.03 -8.03
N GLU A 21 2.44 -9.35 -7.93
CA GLU A 21 3.47 -8.49 -7.35
C GLU A 21 3.66 -7.19 -8.17
N SER A 22 3.60 -7.27 -9.50
CA SER A 22 3.65 -6.09 -10.37
C SER A 22 2.42 -5.19 -10.22
N VAL A 23 1.25 -5.78 -9.99
CA VAL A 23 -0.01 -5.05 -9.78
C VAL A 23 -0.06 -4.45 -8.37
N LEU A 24 0.39 -5.19 -7.35
CA LEU A 24 0.50 -4.70 -5.97
C LEU A 24 1.55 -3.59 -5.84
N SER A 25 2.69 -3.73 -6.53
CA SER A 25 3.73 -2.69 -6.56
C SER A 25 3.38 -1.53 -7.49
N SER A 26 2.26 -1.61 -8.21
CA SER A 26 1.79 -0.49 -9.01
C SER A 26 1.51 0.70 -8.11
N GLY A 27 1.92 1.89 -8.54
CA GLY A 27 1.80 3.11 -7.75
C GLY A 27 0.36 3.45 -7.33
N TYR A 28 -0.63 2.88 -8.00
CA TYR A 28 -2.05 3.07 -7.68
C TYR A 28 -2.47 2.34 -6.40
N PHE A 29 -2.02 1.09 -6.21
CA PHE A 29 -2.32 0.32 -4.99
C PHE A 29 -1.69 0.96 -3.77
N ILE A 30 -0.48 1.47 -3.92
CA ILE A 30 0.26 2.15 -2.87
C ILE A 30 -0.42 3.46 -2.46
N LEU A 31 -0.87 4.26 -3.43
CA LEU A 31 -1.64 5.49 -3.15
C LEU A 31 -2.94 5.17 -2.40
N LEU A 32 -3.61 4.09 -2.79
CA LEU A 32 -4.82 3.61 -2.13
C LEU A 32 -4.54 3.15 -0.69
N ASP A 33 -3.42 2.47 -0.46
CA ASP A 33 -2.99 2.01 0.86
C ASP A 33 -2.67 3.20 1.79
N ILE A 34 -1.96 4.21 1.29
CA ILE A 34 -1.65 5.45 2.05
C ILE A 34 -2.94 6.21 2.39
N PHE A 35 -3.90 6.25 1.46
CA PHE A 35 -5.21 6.86 1.70
C PHE A 35 -5.97 6.12 2.80
N PHE A 36 -6.02 4.80 2.75
CA PHE A 36 -6.67 3.96 3.75
C PHE A 36 -6.01 4.11 5.13
N LEU A 37 -4.69 4.09 5.18
CA LEU A 37 -3.91 4.27 6.40
C LEU A 37 -4.16 5.64 7.03
N SER A 38 -4.13 6.71 6.23
CA SER A 38 -4.40 8.08 6.70
C SER A 38 -5.85 8.24 7.18
N SER A 39 -6.80 7.62 6.49
CA SER A 39 -8.21 7.60 6.87
C SER A 39 -8.43 6.88 8.20
N LEU A 40 -7.79 5.72 8.38
CA LEU A 40 -7.86 4.94 9.62
C LEU A 40 -7.26 5.73 10.78
N LEU A 41 -6.08 6.36 10.59
CA LEU A 41 -5.45 7.21 11.60
C LEU A 41 -6.38 8.36 12.00
N THR A 42 -7.06 8.97 11.04
CA THR A 42 -7.98 10.09 11.28
C THR A 42 -9.22 9.65 12.04
N VAL A 43 -9.81 8.50 11.70
CA VAL A 43 -10.94 7.93 12.47
C VAL A 43 -10.53 7.62 13.90
N LEU A 44 -9.33 7.07 14.11
CA LEU A 44 -8.81 6.78 15.45
C LEU A 44 -8.58 8.06 16.27
N THR A 45 -8.07 9.12 15.62
CA THR A 45 -7.77 10.41 16.24
C THR A 45 -9.01 11.30 16.40
N PHE A 46 -10.08 11.05 15.64
CA PHE A 46 -11.36 11.76 15.72
C PHE A 46 -11.98 11.64 17.12
N SER A 47 -11.81 10.49 17.77
CA SER A 47 -12.25 10.27 19.15
C SER A 47 -11.59 11.24 20.17
N LEU A 48 -10.36 11.70 19.88
CA LEU A 48 -9.60 12.61 20.73
C LEU A 48 -9.88 14.09 20.47
N HIS A 49 -10.16 14.45 19.21
CA HIS A 49 -10.34 15.85 18.81
C HIS A 49 -11.78 16.06 18.35
N HIS A 50 -12.65 16.47 19.28
CA HIS A 50 -14.07 16.78 19.06
C HIS A 50 -14.37 17.83 17.96
N SER A 51 -13.35 18.38 17.29
CA SER A 51 -13.46 19.36 16.22
C SER A 51 -13.10 18.77 14.85
N PHE A 52 -14.07 18.84 13.93
CA PHE A 52 -13.96 18.34 12.56
C PHE A 52 -12.82 18.99 11.76
N LEU A 53 -12.53 20.27 12.01
CA LEU A 53 -11.41 20.97 11.36
C LEU A 53 -10.05 20.39 11.73
N VAL A 54 -9.87 20.01 13.00
CA VAL A 54 -8.61 19.43 13.47
C VAL A 54 -8.39 18.05 12.83
N ALA A 55 -9.46 17.24 12.72
CA ALA A 55 -9.42 15.96 12.03
C ALA A 55 -8.99 16.10 10.55
N PHE A 56 -9.47 17.13 9.85
CA PHE A 56 -9.09 17.39 8.47
C PHE A 56 -7.60 17.78 8.33
N PHE A 57 -7.10 18.66 9.23
CA PHE A 57 -5.68 19.00 9.25
C PHE A 57 -4.80 17.79 9.59
N THR A 58 -5.21 16.92 10.52
CA THR A 58 -4.47 15.69 10.84
C THR A 58 -4.49 14.67 9.70
N PHE A 59 -5.58 14.61 8.92
CA PHE A 59 -5.65 13.77 7.73
C PHE A 59 -4.65 14.26 6.66
N ILE A 60 -4.64 15.56 6.38
CA ILE A 60 -3.72 16.13 5.37
C ILE A 60 -2.26 15.95 5.80
N SER A 61 -1.93 16.26 7.06
CA SER A 61 -0.55 16.16 7.54
C SER A 61 -0.06 14.70 7.54
N SER A 62 -0.88 13.76 8.02
CA SER A 62 -0.54 12.33 8.00
C SER A 62 -0.40 11.79 6.57
N TYR A 63 -1.26 12.22 5.65
CA TYR A 63 -1.19 11.83 4.23
C TYR A 63 0.12 12.31 3.57
N ILE A 64 0.51 13.57 3.81
CA ILE A 64 1.76 14.14 3.28
C ILE A 64 2.97 13.41 3.85
N VAL A 65 2.99 13.13 5.15
CA VAL A 65 4.09 12.41 5.82
C VAL A 65 4.21 10.99 5.28
N CYS A 66 3.11 10.24 5.19
CA CYS A 66 3.11 8.88 4.66
C CYS A 66 3.55 8.83 3.19
N SER A 67 3.06 9.77 2.37
CA SER A 67 3.47 9.88 0.97
C SER A 67 4.96 10.20 0.84
N SER A 68 5.49 11.09 1.67
CA SER A 68 6.92 11.46 1.68
C SER A 68 7.81 10.27 2.08
N ILE A 69 7.42 9.53 3.12
CA ILE A 69 8.11 8.31 3.55
C ILE A 69 8.12 7.28 2.42
N PHE A 70 6.97 7.10 1.75
CA PHE A 70 6.88 6.17 0.63
C PHE A 70 7.80 6.56 -0.53
N PHE A 71 7.83 7.84 -0.91
CA PHE A 71 8.75 8.34 -1.94
C PHE A 71 10.23 8.12 -1.56
N LEU A 72 10.58 8.36 -0.30
CA LEU A 72 11.92 8.10 0.22
C LEU A 72 12.26 6.61 0.16
N LEU A 73 11.35 5.73 0.58
CA LEU A 73 11.54 4.28 0.52
C LEU A 73 11.73 3.80 -0.92
N ARG A 74 10.90 4.29 -1.85
CA ARG A 74 11.00 3.95 -3.28
C ARG A 74 12.33 4.41 -3.86
N LYS A 75 12.80 5.60 -3.50
CA LYS A 75 14.10 6.13 -3.93
C LYS A 75 15.27 5.33 -3.34
N TRP A 76 15.11 4.73 -2.17
CA TRP A 76 16.15 3.94 -1.52
C TRP A 76 16.23 2.50 -2.02
N LEU A 77 15.12 1.96 -2.55
CA LEU A 77 15.04 0.58 -3.06
C LEU A 77 15.42 0.45 -4.53
N GLN A 78 15.37 1.53 -5.32
CA GLN A 78 15.93 1.62 -6.67
C GLN A 78 17.42 1.98 -6.65
#